data_AF-A0A3N2S1S3-F1
#
_entry.id   AF-A0A3N2S1S3-F1
#
_cell.length_a   1.000
_cell.length_b   1.000
_cell.length_c   1.000
_cell.angle_alpha   90.00
_cell.angle_beta   90.00
_cell.angle_gamma   90.00
#
_symmetry.space_group_name_H-M   'P 1'
#
loop_
_entity.id
_entity.type
_entity.pdbx_description
1 polymer ?
#
loop_
_entity_poly.entity_id
_entity_poly.type
_entity_poly.pdbx_seq_one_letter_code
_entity_poly.pdbx_strand_id
1 'polypeptide(L)'
;MAIDVLSVVPIDELRQHVEMDTDDRDAVIKRYAQAALDYCLRWCDDPRWKQAEDIPTPVVSAMLLVFGDLFEHRTSQTEVQLYTNVAAENLMFSCRNWRGVAEKEEGS
;
A
#
# COMPACT_ATOMS: atom_id res chain seq x y z
N MET A 1 0.87 14.91 -6.81
CA MET A 1 -0.55 14.57 -6.56
C MET A 1 -0.53 13.25 -5.82
N ALA A 2 -1.19 13.13 -4.68
CA ALA A 2 -1.25 11.86 -3.94
C ALA A 2 -2.43 11.03 -4.47
N ILE A 3 -2.21 9.74 -4.74
CA ILE A 3 -3.27 8.81 -5.16
C ILE A 3 -4.12 8.49 -3.93
N ASP A 4 -5.45 8.68 -4.01
CA ASP A 4 -6.38 8.28 -2.94
C ASP A 4 -6.49 6.76 -2.92
N VAL A 5 -6.26 6.16 -1.76
CA VAL A 5 -6.35 4.70 -1.58
C VAL A 5 -7.73 4.14 -1.96
N LEU A 6 -8.81 4.91 -1.77
CA LEU A 6 -10.15 4.45 -2.13
C LEU A 6 -10.40 4.38 -3.64
N SER A 7 -9.55 5.02 -4.44
CA SER A 7 -9.53 4.85 -5.89
C SER A 7 -8.76 3.58 -6.31
N VAL A 8 -7.92 3.03 -5.44
CA VAL A 8 -7.13 1.81 -5.69
C VAL A 8 -7.88 0.58 -5.19
N VAL A 9 -8.39 0.64 -3.96
CA VAL A 9 -9.16 -0.43 -3.31
C VAL A 9 -10.38 0.20 -2.63
N PRO A 10 -11.62 -0.15 -3.03
CA PRO A 10 -12.83 0.37 -2.40
C PRO A 10 -12.90 0.03 -0.91
N ILE A 11 -13.59 0.87 -0.13
CA ILE A 11 -13.71 0.70 1.33
C ILE A 11 -14.30 -0.66 1.73
N ASP A 12 -15.22 -1.20 0.94
CA ASP A 12 -15.83 -2.50 1.18
C ASP A 12 -14.83 -3.65 1.08
N GLU A 13 -13.87 -3.58 0.15
CA GLU A 13 -12.82 -4.59 0.01
C GLU A 13 -11.78 -4.45 1.13
N LEU A 14 -11.43 -3.21 1.53
CA LEU A 14 -10.58 -2.98 2.69
C LEU A 14 -11.19 -3.55 3.97
N ARG A 15 -12.50 -3.39 4.17
CA ARG A 15 -13.24 -3.98 5.29
C ARG A 15 -13.20 -5.50 5.26
N GLN A 16 -13.46 -6.10 4.09
CA GLN A 16 -13.37 -7.54 3.91
C GLN A 16 -11.97 -8.08 4.24
N HIS A 17 -10.91 -7.34 3.88
CA HIS A 17 -9.53 -7.76 4.13
C HIS A 17 -9.20 -7.89 5.62
N VAL A 18 -9.80 -7.06 6.48
CA VAL A 18 -9.63 -7.09 7.95
C VAL A 18 -10.83 -7.71 8.66
N GLU A 19 -11.68 -8.44 7.93
CA GLU A 19 -12.86 -9.13 8.47
C GLU A 19 -13.79 -8.21 9.29
N MET A 20 -13.94 -6.95 8.85
CA MET A 20 -14.78 -5.96 9.51
C MET A 20 -16.16 -5.85 8.84
N ASP A 21 -17.22 -6.21 9.56
CA ASP A 21 -18.59 -6.16 9.06
C ASP A 21 -19.28 -4.78 9.24
N THR A 22 -18.74 -3.91 10.11
CA THR A 22 -19.31 -2.59 10.42
C THR A 22 -18.59 -1.46 9.68
N ASP A 23 -19.22 -0.29 9.60
CA ASP A 23 -18.69 0.93 8.95
C ASP A 23 -18.21 1.99 9.97
N ASP A 24 -18.39 1.76 11.27
CA ASP A 24 -18.03 2.70 12.35
C ASP A 24 -16.52 2.93 12.50
N ARG A 25 -15.70 2.18 11.74
CA ARG A 25 -14.24 2.26 11.70
C ARG A 25 -13.69 2.69 10.34
N ASP A 26 -14.53 3.03 9.37
CA ASP A 26 -14.11 3.39 8.00
C ASP A 26 -13.07 4.51 7.97
N ALA A 27 -13.20 5.50 8.85
CA ALA A 27 -12.22 6.58 8.95
C ALA A 27 -10.81 6.11 9.37
N VAL A 28 -10.74 5.10 10.24
CA VAL A 28 -9.47 4.49 10.68
C VAL A 28 -8.93 3.55 9.62
N ILE A 29 -9.79 2.73 9.02
CA ILE A 29 -9.46 1.83 7.91
C ILE A 29 -8.86 2.64 6.75
N LYS A 30 -9.53 3.71 6.30
CA LYS A 30 -9.02 4.60 5.25
C LYS A 30 -7.64 5.16 5.62
N ARG A 31 -7.44 5.57 6.88
CA ARG A 31 -6.16 6.13 7.32
C ARG A 31 -5.02 5.12 7.25
N TYR A 32 -5.23 3.90 7.73
CA TYR A 32 -4.21 2.86 7.69
C TYR A 32 -3.95 2.37 6.26
N ALA A 33 -5.00 2.20 5.46
CA ALA A 33 -4.87 1.84 4.06
C ALA A 33 -4.09 2.93 3.27
N GLN A 34 -4.38 4.21 3.49
CA GLN A 34 -3.61 5.30 2.87
C GLN A 34 -2.14 5.28 3.30
N ALA A 35 -1.86 5.06 4.60
CA ALA A 35 -0.49 4.96 5.09
C ALA A 35 0.27 3.77 4.47
N ALA A 36 -0.40 2.62 4.31
CA ALA A 36 0.14 1.44 3.64
C ALA A 36 0.41 1.72 2.15
N LEU A 37 -0.51 2.39 1.45
CA LEU A 37 -0.31 2.78 0.06
C LEU A 37 0.90 3.70 -0.08
N ASP A 38 0.96 4.76 0.74
CA ASP A 38 2.08 5.70 0.71
C ASP A 38 3.42 5.00 1.00
N TYR A 39 3.44 3.99 1.87
CA TYR A 39 4.63 3.18 2.14
C TYR A 39 5.05 2.37 0.92
N CYS A 40 4.12 1.62 0.31
CA CYS A 40 4.40 0.79 -0.85
C CYS A 40 4.86 1.61 -2.07
N LEU A 41 4.22 2.77 -2.33
CA LEU A 41 4.61 3.68 -3.41
C LEU A 41 6.02 4.24 -3.20
N ARG A 42 6.34 4.69 -1.98
CA ARG A 42 7.69 5.18 -1.64
C ARG A 42 8.75 4.09 -1.71
N TRP A 43 8.39 2.85 -1.35
CA TRP A 43 9.32 1.73 -1.42
C TRP A 43 9.65 1.34 -2.87
N CYS A 44 8.64 1.32 -3.74
CA CYS A 44 8.82 0.99 -5.16
C CYS A 44 9.42 2.15 -5.96
N ASP A 45 9.13 3.40 -5.58
CA ASP A 45 9.70 4.63 -6.15
C ASP A 45 9.59 4.75 -7.68
N ASP A 46 8.42 4.37 -8.23
CA ASP A 46 8.17 4.41 -9.67
C ASP A 46 7.39 5.68 -10.07
N PRO A 47 8.02 6.65 -10.78
CA PRO A 47 7.37 7.91 -11.15
C PRO A 47 6.30 7.76 -12.24
N ARG A 48 6.19 6.57 -12.86
CA ARG A 48 5.20 6.30 -13.91
C ARG A 48 3.79 6.14 -13.34
N TRP A 49 3.67 5.85 -12.05
CA TRP A 49 2.38 5.68 -11.37
C TRP A 49 1.80 7.04 -10.98
N LYS A 50 0.87 7.55 -11.79
CA LYS A 50 0.25 8.87 -11.66
C LYS A 50 -1.21 8.78 -11.23
N GLN A 51 -1.87 7.66 -11.48
CA GLN A 51 -3.27 7.36 -11.15
C GLN A 51 -3.40 5.93 -10.58
N ALA A 52 -4.57 5.61 -10.04
CA ALA A 52 -4.80 4.34 -9.33
C ALA A 52 -4.59 3.11 -10.23
N GLU A 53 -4.98 3.22 -11.50
CA GLU A 53 -4.91 2.14 -12.49
C GLU A 53 -3.47 1.82 -12.93
N ASP A 54 -2.52 2.72 -12.66
CA ASP A 54 -1.12 2.50 -12.97
C ASP A 54 -0.43 1.55 -11.97
N ILE A 55 -1.04 1.35 -10.80
CA ILE A 55 -0.46 0.57 -9.70
C ILE A 55 -0.59 -0.93 -10.02
N PRO A 56 0.52 -1.68 -10.10
CA PRO A 56 0.46 -3.11 -10.38
C PRO A 56 -0.26 -3.89 -9.28
N THR A 57 -1.03 -4.92 -9.65
CA THR A 57 -1.70 -5.82 -8.69
C THR A 57 -0.79 -6.36 -7.58
N PRO A 58 0.48 -6.76 -7.83
CA PRO A 58 1.38 -7.18 -6.74
C PRO A 58 1.59 -6.09 -5.67
N VAL A 59 1.64 -4.83 -6.07
CA VAL A 59 1.80 -3.69 -5.15
C VAL A 59 0.52 -3.49 -4.35
N VAL A 60 -0.66 -3.65 -4.97
CA VAL A 60 -1.95 -3.62 -4.26
C VAL A 60 -2.04 -4.75 -3.22
N SER A 61 -1.65 -5.98 -3.59
CA SER A 61 -1.59 -7.09 -2.63
C SER A 61 -0.60 -6.85 -1.49
N ALA A 62 0.57 -6.28 -1.76
CA ALA A 62 1.53 -5.91 -0.72
C ALA A 62 0.98 -4.81 0.20
N MET A 63 0.29 -3.82 -0.37
CA MET A 63 -0.39 -2.77 0.38
C MET A 63 -1.42 -3.36 1.36
N LEU A 64 -2.21 -4.34 0.92
CA LEU A 64 -3.18 -5.01 1.80
C LEU A 64 -2.48 -5.70 2.98
N LEU A 65 -1.38 -6.42 2.75
CA LEU A 65 -0.61 -7.05 3.83
C LEU A 65 -0.08 -6.02 4.85
N VAL A 66 0.43 -4.88 4.39
CA VAL A 66 0.91 -3.80 5.26
C VAL A 66 -0.26 -3.12 5.99
N PHE A 67 -1.39 -2.94 5.32
CA PHE A 67 -2.61 -2.39 5.92
C PHE A 67 -3.14 -3.31 7.04
N GLY A 68 -3.22 -4.61 6.82
CA GLY A 68 -3.61 -5.59 7.84
C GLY A 68 -2.67 -5.55 9.05
N ASP A 69 -1.36 -5.46 8.82
CA ASP A 69 -0.38 -5.32 9.90
C ASP A 69 -0.61 -4.06 10.74
N LEU A 70 -0.82 -2.90 10.10
CA LEU A 70 -1.13 -1.64 10.79
C LEU A 70 -2.44 -1.69 11.58
N PHE A 71 -3.43 -2.44 11.09
CA PHE A 71 -4.74 -2.55 11.72
C PHE A 71 -4.70 -3.42 12.99
N GLU A 72 -3.95 -4.53 12.93
CA GLU A 72 -3.81 -5.50 14.03
C GLU A 72 -2.75 -5.07 15.07
N HIS A 73 -1.61 -4.54 14.63
CA HIS A 73 -0.45 -4.23 15.48
C HIS A 73 -0.31 -2.72 15.72
N ARG A 74 -1.06 -2.22 16.72
CA ARG A 74 -1.26 -0.77 16.93
C ARG A 74 -0.21 -0.09 17.81
N THR A 75 0.67 -0.85 18.45
CA THR A 75 1.69 -0.31 19.36
C THR A 75 3.08 -0.46 18.74
N SER A 76 3.93 0.55 18.98
CA SER A 76 5.32 0.52 18.50
C SER A 76 6.18 -0.55 19.19
N GLN A 77 5.73 -1.03 20.35
CA GLN A 77 6.33 -2.13 21.09
C GLN A 77 5.23 -3.07 21.55
N THR A 78 5.50 -4.36 21.48
CA THR A 78 4.62 -5.44 21.92
C THR A 78 5.43 -6.40 22.80
N GLU A 79 4.77 -7.07 23.74
CA GLU A 79 5.41 -8.10 24.55
C GLU A 79 5.72 -9.36 23.73
N VAL A 80 4.94 -9.58 22.67
CA VAL A 80 5.09 -10.71 21.75
C VAL A 80 5.92 -10.28 20.54
N GLN A 81 6.89 -11.09 20.15
CA GLN A 81 7.70 -10.85 18.95
C GLN A 81 6.85 -11.01 17.69
N LEU A 82 6.91 -10.02 16.80
CA LEU A 82 6.32 -10.09 15.46
C LEU A 82 7.39 -10.56 14.45
N TYR A 83 6.97 -11.38 13.49
CA TYR A 83 7.83 -11.88 12.42
C TYR A 83 7.42 -11.26 11.09
N THR A 84 8.41 -10.83 10.32
CA THR A 84 8.17 -10.23 9.01
C THR A 84 7.55 -11.24 8.04
N ASN A 85 6.41 -10.88 7.45
CA ASN A 85 5.88 -11.60 6.31
C ASN A 85 6.62 -11.19 5.04
N VAL A 86 7.53 -12.05 4.57
CA VAL A 86 8.39 -11.81 3.39
C VAL A 86 7.60 -11.61 2.09
N ALA A 87 6.34 -12.03 2.04
CA ALA A 87 5.51 -11.88 0.85
C ALA A 87 5.32 -10.40 0.46
N ALA A 88 5.15 -9.51 1.44
CA ALA A 88 4.96 -8.08 1.16
C ALA A 88 6.16 -7.49 0.42
N GLU A 89 7.38 -7.79 0.88
CA GLU A 89 8.60 -7.34 0.23
C GLU A 89 8.79 -8.00 -1.14
N ASN A 90 8.59 -9.33 -1.24
CA ASN A 90 8.75 -10.07 -2.50
C ASN A 90 7.83 -9.57 -3.61
N LEU A 91 6.57 -9.24 -3.27
CA LEU A 91 5.60 -8.67 -4.20
C LEU A 91 6.07 -7.30 -4.72
N MET A 92 6.47 -6.41 -3.82
CA MET A 92 6.94 -5.07 -4.19
C MET A 92 8.26 -5.11 -4.97
N PHE A 93 9.18 -6.03 -4.64
CA PHE A 93 10.52 -6.09 -5.23
C PHE A 93 10.52 -6.18 -6.75
N SER A 94 9.57 -6.92 -7.32
CA SER A 94 9.39 -7.05 -8.76
C SER A 94 8.98 -5.74 -9.45
N CYS A 95 8.37 -4.81 -8.72
CA CYS A 95 7.86 -3.53 -9.20
C CYS A 95 8.74 -2.35 -8.77
N ARG A 96 9.87 -2.60 -8.10
CA ARG A 96 10.78 -1.53 -7.66
C ARG A 96 11.50 -0.91 -8.84
N ASN A 97 11.47 0.41 -8.90
CA ASN A 97 12.26 1.18 -9.84
C ASN A 97 13.72 1.25 -9.36
N TRP A 98 14.58 0.48 -10.00
CA TRP A 98 16.02 0.46 -9.70
C TRP A 98 16.82 1.51 -10.47
N ARG A 99 16.26 2.03 -11.56
CA ARG A 99 17.04 2.76 -12.58
C ARG A 99 17.13 4.26 -12.36
N GLY A 100 16.48 4.81 -11.32
CA GLY A 100 16.57 6.24 -10.97
C GLY A 100 16.25 7.12 -12.17
N VAL A 101 14.95 7.32 -12.44
CA VAL A 101 14.36 8.24 -13.44
C VAL A 101 15.25 8.58 -14.65
N ALA A 102 15.08 7.86 -15.76
CA ALA A 102 15.54 8.31 -17.06
C ALA A 102 14.34 8.51 -17.99
N GLU A 103 13.61 9.61 -17.81
CA GLU A 103 12.80 10.16 -18.89
C GLU A 103 13.48 11.44 -19.34
N LYS A 104 14.23 11.34 -20.45
CA LYS A 104 14.59 12.52 -21.24
C LYS A 104 13.28 13.18 -21.66
N GLU A 105 13.17 14.47 -21.40
CA GLU A 105 12.21 15.36 -22.05
C GLU A 105 12.16 15.01 -23.55
N GLU A 106 11.03 14.48 -24.02
CA GLU A 106 10.78 14.36 -25.45
C GLU A 106 10.74 15.79 -26.00
N GLY A 107 11.72 16.08 -26.86
CA GLY A 107 12.05 17.42 -27.29
C GLY A 107 11.19 17.95 -28.44
N SER A 108 11.31 19.28 -28.55
CA SER A 108 11.02 20.20 -29.66
C SER A 108 9.65 20.86 -29.73
#